data_AF-A0A7Y8HSD4-F1
#
_entry.id   AF-A0A7Y8HSD4-F1
#
_cell.length_a   1.000
_cell.length_b   1.000
_cell.length_c   1.000
_cell.angle_alpha   90.00
_cell.angle_beta   90.00
_cell.angle_gamma   90.00
#
_symmetry.space_group_name_H-M   'P 1'
#
loop_
_entity.id
_entity.type
_entity.pdbx_description
1 polymer ?
#
loop_
_entity_poly.entity_id
_entity_poly.type
_entity_poly.pdbx_seq_one_letter_code
_entity_poly.pdbx_strand_id
1 'polypeptide(L)'
;MRIRSIHIATGVMMGLLLAGAAVAADQPVSEAPYAHGDEAKLPNGVIGLSLQVGAERIGDPAVLYVGMVRPGGPAQQAGLRHGDEIMSVDGTAVTGKSYEQVVKMIRGEAGTIVKLGIKGGADIREISITRVASDRLPKGPAGSHGSPAR
;
A
#
# COMPACT_ATOMS: atom_id res chain seq x y z
N MET A 1 34.27 14.26 -54.17
CA MET A 1 33.96 13.21 -53.17
C MET A 1 33.41 12.01 -53.92
N ARG A 2 34.16 10.90 -53.99
CA ARG A 2 33.84 9.71 -54.81
C ARG A 2 32.94 8.76 -54.01
N ILE A 3 31.72 8.54 -54.46
CA ILE A 3 30.81 7.53 -53.89
C ILE A 3 30.94 6.27 -54.76
N ARG A 4 31.37 5.17 -54.14
CA ARG A 4 31.52 3.85 -54.79
C ARG A 4 30.27 3.02 -54.56
N SER A 5 29.67 2.55 -55.65
CA SER A 5 28.70 1.45 -55.69
C SER A 5 29.43 0.11 -55.52
N ILE A 6 28.91 -0.81 -54.69
CA ILE A 6 29.18 -2.25 -54.78
C ILE A 6 27.88 -3.01 -54.46
N HIS A 7 27.49 -3.89 -55.39
CA HIS A 7 26.39 -4.86 -55.31
C HIS A 7 26.81 -6.12 -54.55
N ILE A 8 25.90 -6.78 -53.82
CA ILE A 8 25.94 -8.24 -53.60
C ILE A 8 24.55 -8.82 -53.84
N ALA A 9 24.55 -9.96 -54.52
CA ALA A 9 23.47 -10.63 -55.20
C ALA A 9 22.91 -11.84 -54.41
N THR A 10 21.64 -12.15 -54.67
CA THR A 10 21.01 -13.50 -54.85
C THR A 10 21.07 -14.59 -53.77
N GLY A 11 19.90 -15.18 -53.48
CA GLY A 11 19.71 -16.54 -52.93
C GLY A 11 18.48 -16.64 -52.01
N VAL A 12 17.25 -16.88 -52.52
CA VAL A 12 16.57 -18.21 -52.62
C VAL A 12 16.32 -18.81 -51.21
N MET A 13 15.11 -19.12 -50.72
CA MET A 13 14.09 -20.03 -51.27
C MET A 13 12.78 -19.89 -50.47
N MET A 14 11.66 -19.85 -51.19
CA MET A 14 10.29 -19.93 -50.68
C MET A 14 9.98 -21.39 -50.28
N GLY A 15 9.65 -21.65 -49.01
CA GLY A 15 9.37 -22.97 -48.47
C GLY A 15 7.98 -23.09 -47.83
N LEU A 16 7.06 -23.63 -48.65
CA LEU A 16 5.87 -24.47 -48.42
C LEU A 16 5.22 -24.64 -47.01
N LEU A 17 3.89 -24.59 -47.04
CA LEU A 17 2.88 -24.90 -46.01
C LEU A 17 3.09 -26.22 -45.21
N LEU A 18 2.70 -26.17 -43.94
CA LEU A 18 1.98 -27.26 -43.26
C LEU A 18 0.92 -26.68 -42.32
N ALA A 19 -0.34 -27.07 -42.57
CA ALA A 19 -1.49 -26.80 -41.72
C ALA A 19 -1.43 -27.68 -40.46
N GLY A 20 -1.83 -27.12 -39.31
CA GLY A 20 -1.90 -27.85 -38.05
C GLY A 20 -2.79 -27.16 -37.02
N ALA A 21 -4.05 -27.60 -37.00
CA ALA A 21 -5.03 -27.63 -35.91
C ALA A 21 -5.15 -26.44 -34.93
N ALA A 22 -6.35 -25.86 -34.95
CA ALA A 22 -6.91 -24.99 -33.91
C ALA A 22 -6.87 -25.63 -32.52
N VAL A 23 -6.41 -24.87 -31.52
CA VAL A 23 -6.79 -25.06 -30.12
C VAL A 23 -6.99 -23.68 -29.48
N ALA A 24 -8.24 -23.48 -29.04
CA ALA A 24 -8.73 -22.59 -28.00
C ALA A 24 -8.11 -21.19 -27.89
N ALA A 25 -8.93 -20.19 -28.24
CA ALA A 25 -8.87 -18.88 -27.61
C ALA A 25 -9.14 -19.04 -26.10
N ASP A 26 -8.06 -19.13 -25.32
CA ASP A 26 -8.06 -18.66 -23.94
C ASP A 26 -7.19 -17.40 -23.95
N GLN A 27 -7.85 -16.24 -24.01
CA GLN A 27 -7.11 -14.99 -23.86
C GLN A 27 -6.55 -14.98 -22.43
N PRO A 28 -5.24 -14.79 -22.22
CA PRO A 28 -4.76 -14.55 -20.87
C PRO A 28 -5.47 -13.29 -20.39
N VAL A 29 -6.30 -13.45 -19.36
CA VAL A 29 -6.97 -12.35 -18.67
C VAL A 29 -5.90 -11.31 -18.35
N SER A 30 -6.05 -10.14 -18.96
CA SER A 30 -5.20 -8.98 -18.79
C SER A 30 -4.93 -8.76 -17.31
N GLU A 31 -3.70 -9.00 -16.87
CA GLU A 31 -3.20 -8.51 -15.59
C GLU A 31 -3.31 -6.98 -15.62
N ALA A 32 -4.36 -6.44 -15.01
CA ALA A 32 -4.46 -5.01 -14.76
C ALA A 32 -3.27 -4.62 -13.86
N PRO A 33 -2.57 -3.52 -14.17
CA PRO A 33 -1.28 -3.20 -13.60
C PRO A 33 -1.47 -2.58 -12.21
N TYR A 34 -1.78 -3.41 -11.22
CA TYR A 34 -1.36 -3.09 -9.86
C TYR A 34 0.11 -3.51 -9.75
N ALA A 35 0.95 -2.83 -10.55
CA ALA A 35 2.37 -2.87 -10.37
C ALA A 35 2.62 -2.36 -8.95
N HIS A 36 2.92 -3.30 -8.06
CA HIS A 36 3.35 -3.08 -6.70
C HIS A 36 4.53 -2.12 -6.75
N GLY A 37 4.25 -0.84 -6.49
CA GLY A 37 5.23 0.22 -6.59
C GLY A 37 6.43 -0.12 -5.73
N ASP A 38 7.62 -0.09 -6.33
CA ASP A 38 8.94 -0.34 -5.77
C ASP A 38 8.93 -0.49 -4.23
N GLU A 39 8.96 -1.74 -3.75
CA GLU A 39 8.91 -2.09 -2.34
C GLU A 39 10.24 -1.70 -1.66
N ALA A 40 10.47 -0.39 -1.51
CA ALA A 40 11.29 0.12 -0.43
C ALA A 40 10.57 -0.32 0.86
N LYS A 41 11.01 -1.46 1.40
CA LYS A 41 10.48 -2.08 2.61
C LYS A 41 10.20 -0.99 3.63
N LEU A 42 8.91 -0.76 3.91
CA LEU A 42 8.49 0.31 4.80
C LEU A 42 9.24 0.19 6.14
N PRO A 43 9.54 1.32 6.81
CA PRO A 43 10.14 1.27 8.14
C PRO A 43 9.37 0.32 9.06
N ASN A 44 10.11 -0.46 9.84
CA ASN A 44 9.53 -1.51 10.69
C ASN A 44 8.87 -0.97 11.96
N GLY A 45 8.99 0.33 12.25
CA GLY A 45 8.33 0.99 13.37
C GLY A 45 6.84 1.18 13.10
N VAL A 46 6.02 0.65 14.01
CA VAL A 46 4.55 0.67 13.95
C VAL A 46 3.98 1.11 15.31
N ILE A 47 2.75 1.61 15.29
CA ILE A 47 2.04 2.03 16.52
C ILE A 47 0.90 1.09 16.92
N GLY A 48 0.62 0.06 16.12
CA GLY A 48 -0.37 -0.97 16.45
C GLY A 48 -1.82 -0.55 16.29
N LEU A 49 -2.14 0.08 15.16
CA LEU A 49 -3.52 0.30 14.72
C LEU A 49 -3.72 -0.17 13.27
N SER A 50 -4.97 -0.30 12.84
CA SER A 50 -5.34 -0.31 11.42
C SER A 50 -6.06 0.98 11.06
N LEU A 51 -5.97 1.35 9.78
CA LEU A 51 -6.70 2.48 9.22
C LEU A 51 -7.88 1.95 8.39
N GLN A 52 -8.99 2.69 8.42
CA GLN A 52 -10.14 2.49 7.55
C GLN A 52 -10.43 3.78 6.81
N VAL A 53 -10.80 3.65 5.53
CA VAL A 53 -11.25 4.77 4.70
C VAL A 53 -12.76 4.77 4.71
N GLY A 54 -13.38 5.92 4.95
CA GLY A 54 -14.83 6.09 4.87
C GLY A 54 -15.20 7.47 4.35
N ALA A 55 -16.47 7.66 4.02
CA ALA A 55 -17.05 8.96 3.69
C ALA A 55 -18.45 9.01 4.31
N GLU A 56 -18.88 10.18 4.77
CA GLU A 56 -20.20 10.34 5.39
C GLU A 56 -21.32 10.25 4.34
N ARG A 57 -21.11 10.88 3.18
CA ARG A 57 -22.05 10.86 2.06
C ARG A 57 -21.36 10.49 0.77
N ILE A 58 -22.14 10.01 -0.19
CA ILE A 58 -21.67 9.77 -1.55
C ILE A 58 -21.23 11.11 -2.14
N GLY A 59 -19.98 11.18 -2.59
CA GLY A 59 -19.38 12.38 -3.15
C GLY A 59 -18.60 13.24 -2.15
N ASP A 60 -18.69 12.96 -0.85
CA ASP A 60 -17.87 13.65 0.14
C ASP A 60 -16.40 13.19 0.05
N PRO A 61 -15.45 14.05 0.46
CA PRO A 61 -14.06 13.65 0.59
C PRO A 61 -13.90 12.44 1.53
N ALA A 62 -13.02 11.52 1.14
CA ALA A 62 -12.67 10.38 1.98
C ALA A 62 -11.94 10.84 3.24
N VAL A 63 -12.28 10.21 4.36
CA VAL A 63 -11.72 10.43 5.70
C VAL A 63 -11.09 9.13 6.20
N LEU A 64 -10.02 9.26 6.97
CA LEU A 64 -9.31 8.14 7.59
C LEU A 64 -9.70 8.01 9.06
N TYR A 65 -10.11 6.80 9.44
CA TYR A 65 -10.49 6.45 10.80
C TYR A 65 -9.58 5.36 11.35
N VAL A 66 -9.45 5.33 12.68
CA VAL A 66 -8.85 4.20 13.38
C VAL A 66 -9.80 3.00 13.30
N GLY A 67 -9.45 2.00 12.50
CA GLY A 67 -10.25 0.80 12.32
C GLY A 67 -10.10 -0.21 13.46
N MET A 68 -8.90 -0.39 13.99
CA MET A 68 -8.62 -1.27 15.12
C MET A 68 -7.45 -0.71 15.90
N VAL A 69 -7.52 -0.82 17.23
CA VAL A 69 -6.42 -0.51 18.13
C VAL A 69 -5.97 -1.78 18.80
N ARG A 70 -4.68 -2.08 18.72
CA ARG A 70 -4.16 -3.34 19.23
C ARG A 70 -4.11 -3.34 20.76
N PRO A 71 -4.68 -4.35 21.44
CA PRO A 71 -4.55 -4.49 22.88
C PRO A 71 -3.08 -4.58 23.31
N GLY A 72 -2.71 -3.82 24.34
CA GLY A 72 -1.35 -3.69 24.85
C GLY A 72 -0.37 -2.96 23.92
N GLY A 73 -0.83 -2.47 22.75
CA GLY A 73 0.01 -1.77 21.79
C GLY A 73 0.21 -0.29 22.12
N PRO A 74 1.19 0.39 21.47
CA PRO A 74 1.48 1.80 21.73
C PRO A 74 0.29 2.73 21.50
N ALA A 75 -0.50 2.48 20.44
CA ALA A 75 -1.72 3.25 20.16
C ALA A 75 -2.74 3.18 21.31
N GLN A 76 -2.94 1.99 21.89
CA GLN A 76 -3.86 1.83 23.02
C GLN A 76 -3.35 2.56 24.26
N GLN A 77 -2.06 2.42 24.57
CA GLN A 77 -1.42 3.06 25.72
C GLN A 77 -1.50 4.58 25.63
N ALA A 78 -1.43 5.12 24.41
CA ALA A 78 -1.58 6.55 24.14
C ALA A 78 -3.04 7.03 24.14
N GLY A 79 -4.01 6.13 24.29
CA GLY A 79 -5.43 6.46 24.39
C GLY A 79 -6.16 6.61 23.06
N LEU A 80 -5.60 6.11 21.95
CA LEU A 80 -6.35 5.98 20.70
C LEU A 80 -7.47 4.96 20.82
N ARG A 81 -8.59 5.23 20.15
CA ARG A 81 -9.77 4.37 20.16
C ARG A 81 -10.26 4.12 18.74
N HIS A 82 -10.98 3.01 18.57
CA HIS A 82 -11.70 2.75 17.32
C HIS A 82 -12.63 3.91 16.98
N GLY A 83 -12.68 4.31 15.71
CA GLY A 83 -13.51 5.40 15.21
C GLY A 83 -12.92 6.79 15.36
N ASP A 84 -11.78 6.96 16.06
CA ASP A 84 -11.07 8.25 16.06
C ASP A 84 -10.68 8.61 14.62
N GLU A 85 -11.00 9.83 14.18
CA GLU A 85 -10.62 10.34 12.86
C GLU A 85 -9.17 10.84 12.90
N ILE A 86 -8.36 10.44 11.93
CA ILE A 86 -6.98 10.91 11.75
C ILE A 86 -7.01 12.16 10.89
N MET A 87 -6.59 13.29 11.44
CA MET A 87 -6.57 14.59 10.76
C MET A 87 -5.17 14.99 10.30
N SER A 88 -4.14 14.66 11.06
CA SER A 88 -2.75 14.99 10.73
C SER A 88 -1.75 13.97 11.28
N VAL A 89 -0.57 13.92 10.65
CA VAL A 89 0.59 13.14 11.10
C VAL A 89 1.80 14.06 11.10
N ASP A 90 2.47 14.18 12.25
CA ASP A 90 3.62 15.06 12.48
C ASP A 90 3.36 16.50 12.01
N GLY A 91 2.18 17.03 12.33
CA GLY A 91 1.72 18.38 11.95
C GLY A 91 1.26 18.53 10.49
N THR A 92 1.42 17.49 9.66
CA THR A 92 0.99 17.51 8.26
C THR A 92 -0.41 16.94 8.13
N ALA A 93 -1.36 17.73 7.60
CA ALA A 93 -2.73 17.28 7.37
C ALA A 93 -2.79 16.06 6.43
N VAL A 94 -3.69 15.12 6.68
CA VAL A 94 -3.86 13.92 5.83
C VAL A 94 -4.82 14.13 4.67
N THR A 95 -5.60 15.22 4.67
CA THR A 95 -6.54 15.55 3.60
C THR A 95 -5.84 15.60 2.24
N GLY A 96 -6.43 14.93 1.26
CA GLY A 96 -5.88 14.85 -0.11
C GLY A 96 -4.70 13.89 -0.28
N LYS A 97 -4.28 13.17 0.78
CA LYS A 97 -3.27 12.10 0.67
C LYS A 97 -3.94 10.75 0.41
N SER A 98 -3.22 9.87 -0.28
CA SER A 98 -3.63 8.48 -0.42
C SER A 98 -3.45 7.71 0.89
N TYR A 99 -4.16 6.60 1.03
CA TYR A 99 -4.01 5.67 2.15
C TYR A 99 -2.53 5.29 2.38
N GLU A 100 -1.83 4.91 1.31
CA GLU A 100 -0.43 4.50 1.39
C GLU A 100 0.50 5.63 1.83
N GLN A 101 0.26 6.86 1.38
CA GLN A 101 1.04 8.02 1.81
C GLN A 101 0.89 8.23 3.32
N VAL A 102 -0.33 8.13 3.85
CA VAL A 102 -0.56 8.27 5.29
C VAL A 102 0.05 7.11 6.07
N VAL A 103 -0.03 5.88 5.57
CA VAL A 103 0.67 4.73 6.19
C VAL A 103 2.19 4.96 6.23
N LYS A 104 2.77 5.50 5.16
CA LYS A 104 4.20 5.86 5.09
C LYS A 104 4.58 6.93 6.11
N MET A 105 3.71 7.92 6.35
CA MET A 105 3.92 8.96 7.37
C MET A 105 3.83 8.40 8.81
N ILE A 106 2.86 7.52 9.06
CA ILE A 106 2.67 6.94 10.41
C ILE A 106 3.79 5.96 10.74
N ARG A 107 4.27 5.21 9.76
CA ARG A 107 5.46 4.35 9.92
C ARG A 107 6.73 5.20 10.03
N GLY A 108 7.75 4.60 10.62
CA GLY A 108 9.04 5.26 10.84
C GLY A 108 9.99 4.30 11.53
N GLU A 109 11.12 4.81 11.98
CA GLU A 109 12.08 4.01 12.74
C GLU A 109 11.49 3.63 14.11
N ALA A 110 11.71 2.39 14.54
CA ALA A 110 11.32 1.96 15.88
C ALA A 110 12.05 2.81 16.95
N GLY A 111 11.33 3.18 18.01
CA GLY A 111 11.83 4.07 19.06
C GLY A 111 11.58 5.56 18.81
N THR A 112 11.24 5.96 17.58
CA THR A 112 10.85 7.36 17.29
C THR A 112 9.39 7.63 17.64
N ILE A 113 9.05 8.90 17.83
CA ILE A 113 7.70 9.36 18.13
C ILE A 113 6.99 9.77 16.84
N VAL A 114 5.72 9.41 16.70
CA VAL A 114 4.77 10.00 15.75
C VAL A 114 3.75 10.83 16.51
N LYS A 115 3.41 12.00 15.99
CA LYS A 115 2.33 12.84 16.51
C LYS A 115 1.12 12.73 15.61
N LEU A 116 -0.02 12.33 16.14
CA LEU A 116 -1.27 12.26 15.41
C LEU A 116 -2.22 13.35 15.91
N GLY A 117 -2.66 14.22 15.01
CA GLY A 117 -3.83 15.04 15.26
C GLY A 117 -5.08 14.20 14.98
N ILE A 118 -5.93 14.05 15.99
CA ILE A 118 -7.14 13.24 15.89
C ILE A 118 -8.37 14.03 16.32
N LYS A 119 -9.52 13.59 15.81
CA LYS A 119 -10.84 14.00 16.29
C LYS A 119 -11.57 12.78 16.84
N GLY A 120 -11.88 12.82 18.14
CA GLY A 120 -12.62 11.76 18.83
C GLY A 120 -13.87 12.33 19.46
N GLY A 121 -15.05 12.01 18.90
CA GLY A 121 -16.30 12.67 19.28
C GLY A 121 -16.28 14.15 18.90
N ALA A 122 -16.48 15.04 19.89
CA ALA A 122 -16.43 16.49 19.70
C ALA A 122 -15.03 17.09 19.89
N ASP A 123 -14.07 16.32 20.43
CA ASP A 123 -12.77 16.84 20.83
C ASP A 123 -11.71 16.61 19.76
N ILE A 124 -10.92 17.65 19.48
CA ILE A 124 -9.71 17.57 18.66
C ILE A 124 -8.50 17.60 19.59
N ARG A 125 -7.59 16.64 19.44
CA ARG A 125 -6.37 16.55 20.26
C ARG A 125 -5.19 16.00 19.47
N GLU A 126 -3.99 16.38 19.89
CA GLU A 126 -2.74 15.77 19.41
C GLU A 126 -2.30 14.67 20.39
N ILE A 127 -1.91 13.51 19.87
CA ILE A 127 -1.37 12.39 20.64
C ILE A 127 0.01 12.04 20.12
N SER A 128 0.98 11.93 21.03
CA SER A 128 2.33 11.44 20.73
C SER A 128 2.45 9.95 21.04
N ILE A 129 2.95 9.16 20.09
CA ILE A 129 3.01 7.70 20.20
C ILE A 129 4.40 7.22 19.80
N THR A 130 5.04 6.43 20.66
CA THR A 130 6.33 5.82 20.35
C THR A 130 6.14 4.60 19.46
N ARG A 131 6.79 4.59 18.29
CA ARG A 131 6.80 3.45 17.38
C ARG A 131 7.56 2.28 18.01
N VAL A 132 7.01 1.08 17.92
CA VAL A 132 7.70 -0.17 18.28
C VAL A 132 8.07 -0.94 17.03
N ALA A 133 9.10 -1.77 17.11
CA ALA A 133 9.42 -2.69 16.03
C ALA A 133 8.24 -3.65 15.79
N SER A 134 7.85 -3.87 14.53
CA SER A 134 6.64 -4.61 14.18
C SER A 134 6.62 -6.06 14.64
N ASP A 135 7.78 -6.66 14.88
CA ASP A 135 7.95 -8.01 15.42
C ASP A 135 7.75 -8.07 16.95
N ARG A 136 7.92 -6.95 17.65
CA ARG A 136 7.69 -6.79 19.09
C ARG A 136 6.25 -6.39 19.44
N LEU A 137 5.47 -6.02 18.43
CA LEU A 137 4.08 -5.68 18.66
C LEU A 137 3.30 -6.96 19.02
N PRO A 138 2.51 -6.98 20.12
CA PRO A 138 1.77 -8.17 20.50
C PRO A 138 0.98 -8.72 19.32
N LYS A 139 1.10 -10.01 19.05
CA LYS A 139 0.22 -10.65 18.08
C LYS A 139 -1.13 -10.79 18.77
N GLY A 140 -2.19 -10.28 18.13
CA GLY A 140 -3.55 -10.63 18.56
C GLY A 140 -3.73 -12.15 18.47
N PRO A 141 -4.82 -12.70 19.04
CA PRO A 141 -5.20 -14.07 18.69
C PRO A 141 -5.14 -14.18 17.17
N ALA A 142 -4.46 -15.21 16.66
CA ALA A 142 -4.26 -15.39 15.24
C ALA A 142 -5.64 -15.50 14.56
N GLY A 143 -6.15 -14.37 14.06
CA GLY A 143 -7.29 -14.37 13.16
C GLY A 143 -6.88 -15.12 11.90
N SER A 144 -7.83 -15.84 11.30
CA SER A 144 -7.64 -16.70 10.13
C SER A 144 -7.31 -15.91 8.85
N HIS A 145 -6.25 -15.13 8.85
CA HIS A 145 -5.66 -14.66 7.61
C HIS A 145 -4.81 -15.81 7.10
N GLY A 146 -5.28 -16.37 5.98
CA GLY A 146 -4.92 -17.67 5.44
C GLY A 146 -3.45 -17.98 5.53
N SER A 147 -3.17 -19.23 5.89
CA SER A 147 -1.87 -19.87 5.71
C SER A 147 -1.31 -19.52 4.33
N PRO A 148 0.02 -19.37 4.18
CA PRO A 148 0.61 -19.16 2.88
C PRO A 148 0.13 -20.28 1.94
N ALA A 149 -0.34 -19.90 0.75
CA ALA A 149 -0.64 -20.86 -0.30
C ALA A 149 0.62 -21.70 -0.51
N ARG A 150 0.46 -23.02 -0.37
CA ARG A 150 1.51 -24.02 -0.52
C ARG A 150 1.89 -24.20 -1.98
#